data_AF-A0A7Y0R167-F1
#
_entry.id   AF-A0A7Y0R167-F1
#
_cell.length_a   1.000
_cell.length_b   1.000
_cell.length_c   1.000
_cell.angle_alpha   90.00
_cell.angle_beta   90.00
_cell.angle_gamma   90.00
#
_symmetry.space_group_name_H-M   'P 1'
#
loop_
_entity.id
_entity.type
_entity.pdbx_description
1 polymer ?
#
loop_
_entity_poly.entity_id
_entity_poly.type
_entity_poly.pdbx_seq_one_letter_code
_entity_poly.pdbx_strand_id
1 'polypeptide(L)'
;PHQGHVTNIPADWTVEMTCRIGRDGAIPHPRLTRFDDKVNGLVHLIKSFEIAASRAAISGNMEDLLLAMNLNPLIHSDNDARLVARELLLAHREHLPNFAAAIDALA
;
A
#
# COMPACT_ATOMS: atom_id res chain seq x y z
N PRO A 1 9.35 1.65 -9.43
CA PRO A 1 10.33 0.65 -8.94
C PRO A 1 11.71 1.29 -8.75
N HIS A 2 12.44 0.94 -7.69
CA HIS A 2 13.80 1.46 -7.43
C HIS A 2 14.91 0.70 -8.16
N GLN A 3 14.57 -0.41 -8.81
CA GLN A 3 15.44 -1.16 -9.73
C GLN A 3 16.75 -1.66 -9.08
N GLY A 4 16.72 -1.95 -7.78
CA GLY A 4 17.86 -2.51 -7.05
C GLY A 4 18.81 -1.46 -6.47
N HIS A 5 18.47 -0.17 -6.55
CA HIS A 5 19.25 0.89 -5.89
C HIS A 5 19.32 0.69 -4.37
N VAL A 6 18.27 0.15 -3.76
CA VAL A 6 18.25 -0.25 -2.34
C VAL A 6 18.43 -1.75 -2.22
N THR A 7 19.54 -2.16 -1.60
CA THR A 7 20.03 -3.55 -1.64
C THR A 7 19.29 -4.52 -0.71
N ASN A 8 18.60 -4.04 0.32
CA ASN A 8 17.95 -4.89 1.33
C ASN A 8 16.42 -4.92 1.25
N ILE A 9 15.84 -4.54 0.11
CA ILE A 9 14.41 -4.65 -0.19
C ILE A 9 14.21 -5.11 -1.66
N PRO A 10 13.04 -5.66 -2.05
CA PRO A 10 12.78 -6.09 -3.43
C PRO A 10 12.87 -4.94 -4.46
N ALA A 11 13.55 -5.18 -5.59
CA ALA A 11 13.88 -4.18 -6.61
C ALA A 11 12.68 -3.54 -7.33
N ASP A 12 11.57 -4.25 -7.39
CA ASP A 12 10.32 -3.84 -8.03
C ASP A 12 9.50 -2.88 -7.17
N TRP A 13 9.85 -2.72 -5.89
CA TRP A 13 9.15 -1.80 -4.99
C TRP A 13 9.32 -0.34 -5.40
N THR A 14 8.24 0.44 -5.32
CA THR A 14 8.30 1.90 -5.38
C THR A 14 8.69 2.45 -4.00
N VAL A 15 9.58 3.44 -4.00
CA VAL A 15 10.18 4.06 -2.81
C VAL A 15 10.31 5.56 -3.02
N GLU A 16 10.37 6.30 -1.92
CA GLU A 16 10.70 7.72 -1.93
C GLU A 16 12.17 7.92 -1.50
N MET A 17 12.95 8.65 -2.30
CA MET A 17 14.36 8.90 -2.01
C MET A 17 14.87 10.16 -2.70
N THR A 18 16.00 10.68 -2.22
CA THR A 18 16.71 11.79 -2.86
C THR A 18 17.19 11.38 -4.26
N CYS A 19 16.84 12.16 -5.28
CA CYS A 19 17.26 11.95 -6.67
C CYS A 19 17.92 13.21 -7.24
N ARG A 20 18.80 13.02 -8.22
CA ARG A 20 19.24 14.07 -9.14
C ARG A 20 18.26 14.09 -10.32
N ILE A 21 17.73 15.26 -10.64
CA ILE A 21 16.75 15.42 -11.73
C ILE A 21 17.44 16.05 -12.94
N GLY A 22 17.31 15.42 -14.10
CA GLY A 22 17.90 15.90 -15.36
C GLY A 22 17.08 15.48 -16.59
N ARG A 23 17.67 15.65 -17.78
CA ARG A 23 17.02 15.28 -19.05
C ARG A 23 16.61 13.80 -19.10
N ASP A 24 17.41 12.94 -18.48
CA ASP A 24 17.18 11.49 -18.46
C ASP A 24 16.21 11.05 -17.33
N GLY A 25 15.53 12.01 -16.71
CA GLY A 25 14.59 11.77 -15.61
C GLY A 25 15.24 11.84 -14.23
N ALA A 26 14.64 11.13 -13.27
CA ALA A 26 15.09 11.09 -11.89
C ALA A 26 16.09 9.95 -11.66
N ILE A 27 17.32 10.30 -11.26
CA ILE A 27 18.38 9.34 -10.96
C ILE A 27 18.60 9.31 -9.44
N PRO A 28 18.39 8.17 -8.76
CA PRO A 28 18.64 8.03 -7.33
C PRO A 28 20.03 8.50 -6.88
N HIS A 29 20.09 9.26 -5.80
CA HIS A 29 21.35 9.74 -5.23
C HIS A 29 22.07 8.58 -4.50
N PRO A 30 23.41 8.43 -4.64
CA PRO A 30 24.17 7.33 -4.02
C PRO A 30 24.27 7.38 -2.48
N ARG A 31 23.59 8.33 -1.82
CA ARG A 31 23.63 8.49 -0.36
C ARG A 31 22.83 7.40 0.36
N LEU A 32 21.84 6.83 -0.32
CA LEU A 32 20.97 5.78 0.23
C LEU A 32 20.99 4.60 -0.72
N THR A 33 21.71 3.54 -0.36
CA THR A 33 21.75 2.26 -1.10
C THR A 33 21.31 1.07 -0.25
N ARG A 34 20.98 1.33 1.01
CA ARG A 34 20.52 0.35 2.00
C ARG A 34 19.80 1.09 3.12
N PHE A 35 18.64 0.60 3.54
CA PHE A 35 18.00 1.09 4.76
C PHE A 35 18.70 0.54 6.01
N ASP A 36 18.67 1.29 7.12
CA ASP A 36 19.12 0.76 8.42
C ASP A 36 18.25 -0.46 8.80
N ASP A 37 18.90 -1.56 9.16
CA ASP A 37 18.20 -2.81 9.45
C ASP A 37 17.20 -2.68 10.62
N LYS A 38 17.41 -1.68 11.51
CA LYS A 38 16.48 -1.36 12.61
C LYS A 38 15.10 -0.91 12.15
N VAL A 39 14.98 -0.33 10.95
CA VAL A 39 13.70 0.19 10.44
C VAL A 39 13.05 -0.72 9.38
N ASN A 40 13.75 -1.76 8.93
CA ASN A 40 13.27 -2.63 7.84
C ASN A 40 11.94 -3.31 8.16
N GLY A 41 11.70 -3.72 9.40
CA GLY A 41 10.42 -4.32 9.79
C GLY A 41 9.24 -3.40 9.50
N LEU A 42 9.37 -2.11 9.83
CA LEU A 42 8.33 -1.11 9.57
C LEU A 42 8.17 -0.84 8.07
N VAL A 43 9.27 -0.73 7.32
CA VAL A 43 9.24 -0.54 5.86
C VAL A 43 8.49 -1.68 5.18
N HIS A 44 8.77 -2.92 5.56
CA HIS A 44 8.10 -4.10 5.00
C HIS A 44 6.61 -4.16 5.37
N LEU A 45 6.25 -3.78 6.60
CA LEU A 45 4.86 -3.78 7.03
C LEU A 45 4.03 -2.78 6.23
N ILE A 46 4.48 -1.52 6.15
CA ILE A 46 3.79 -0.49 5.37
C ILE A 46 3.75 -0.86 3.88
N LYS A 47 4.85 -1.40 3.34
CA LYS A 47 4.84 -1.79 1.92
C LYS A 47 3.90 -2.95 1.62
N SER A 48 3.78 -3.90 2.54
CA SER A 48 2.81 -5.00 2.41
C SER A 48 1.38 -4.48 2.42
N PHE A 49 1.08 -3.52 3.31
CA PHE A 49 -0.20 -2.79 3.30
C PHE A 49 -0.46 -2.09 1.97
N GLU A 50 0.49 -1.29 1.45
CA GLU A 50 0.33 -0.58 0.17
C GLU A 50 0.05 -1.53 -1.00
N ILE A 51 0.75 -2.67 -1.05
CA ILE A 51 0.56 -3.69 -2.11
C ILE A 51 -0.83 -4.32 -1.99
N ALA A 52 -1.24 -4.73 -0.77
CA ALA A 52 -2.56 -5.32 -0.55
C ALA A 52 -3.69 -4.32 -0.85
N ALA A 53 -3.56 -3.06 -0.40
CA ALA A 53 -4.53 -2.01 -0.68
C ALA A 53 -4.62 -1.70 -2.18
N SER A 54 -3.50 -1.67 -2.90
CA SER A 54 -3.48 -1.48 -4.35
C SER A 54 -4.17 -2.65 -5.08
N ARG A 55 -3.97 -3.89 -4.61
CA ARG A 55 -4.67 -5.06 -5.15
C ARG A 55 -6.17 -4.97 -4.90
N ALA A 56 -6.59 -4.63 -3.68
CA ALA A 56 -8.00 -4.41 -3.35
C ALA A 56 -8.62 -3.31 -4.22
N ALA A 57 -7.91 -2.21 -4.45
CA ALA A 57 -8.39 -1.12 -5.30
C ALA A 57 -8.63 -1.54 -6.76
N ILE A 58 -7.83 -2.48 -7.28
CA ILE A 58 -7.98 -3.04 -8.62
C ILE A 58 -9.09 -4.11 -8.63
N SER A 59 -9.10 -5.02 -7.66
CA SER A 59 -10.03 -6.16 -7.63
C SER A 59 -11.44 -5.77 -7.23
N GLY A 60 -11.60 -4.75 -6.37
CA GLY A 60 -12.88 -4.37 -5.79
C GLY A 60 -13.44 -5.38 -4.77
N ASN A 61 -12.67 -6.40 -4.39
CA ASN A 61 -13.12 -7.47 -3.52
C ASN A 61 -13.03 -7.08 -2.04
N MET A 62 -14.07 -7.42 -1.27
CA MET A 62 -14.09 -7.16 0.17
C MET A 62 -12.99 -7.92 0.92
N GLU A 63 -12.69 -9.17 0.55
CA GLU A 63 -11.65 -9.96 1.22
C GLU A 63 -10.25 -9.37 1.03
N ASP A 64 -9.93 -8.91 -0.17
CA ASP A 64 -8.67 -8.22 -0.45
C ASP A 64 -8.56 -6.91 0.34
N LEU A 65 -9.66 -6.17 0.48
CA LEU A 65 -9.73 -4.95 1.29
C LEU A 65 -9.51 -5.25 2.78
N LEU A 66 -10.14 -6.30 3.32
CA LEU A 66 -9.97 -6.70 4.71
C LEU A 66 -8.53 -7.17 4.99
N LEU A 67 -7.90 -7.89 4.06
CA LEU A 67 -6.48 -8.22 4.15
C LEU A 67 -5.64 -6.95 4.24
N ALA A 68 -5.89 -5.97 3.36
CA ALA A 68 -5.18 -4.70 3.40
C ALA A 68 -5.38 -3.98 4.75
N MET A 69 -6.62 -3.85 5.23
CA MET A 69 -6.90 -3.20 6.51
C MET A 69 -6.19 -3.89 7.68
N ASN A 70 -6.17 -5.22 7.74
CA ASN A 70 -5.49 -5.96 8.79
C ASN A 70 -3.95 -5.86 8.75
N LEU A 71 -3.36 -5.51 7.60
CA LEU A 71 -1.91 -5.25 7.49
C LEU A 71 -1.52 -3.83 7.93
N ASN A 72 -2.49 -2.92 8.07
CA ASN A 72 -2.22 -1.56 8.51
C ASN A 72 -1.92 -1.54 10.03
N PRO A 73 -0.74 -1.03 10.47
CA PRO A 73 -0.38 -1.00 11.89
C PRO A 73 -1.31 -0.15 12.77
N LEU A 74 -2.18 0.67 12.18
CA LEU A 74 -3.15 1.51 12.89
C LEU A 74 -4.50 0.81 13.11
N ILE A 75 -4.69 -0.38 12.55
CA ILE A 75 -5.88 -1.21 12.77
C ILE A 75 -5.55 -2.25 13.83
N HIS A 76 -6.33 -2.27 14.91
CA HIS A 76 -6.01 -3.05 16.10
C HIS A 76 -6.70 -4.42 16.16
N SER A 77 -7.71 -4.66 15.32
CA SER A 77 -8.43 -5.94 15.28
C SER A 77 -9.13 -6.15 13.93
N ASP A 78 -9.48 -7.40 13.62
CA ASP A 78 -10.29 -7.73 12.42
C ASP A 78 -11.70 -7.12 12.50
N ASN A 79 -12.25 -6.98 13.71
CA ASN A 79 -13.54 -6.32 13.91
C ASN A 79 -13.46 -4.83 13.52
N ASP A 80 -12.40 -4.14 13.94
CA ASP A 80 -12.17 -2.74 13.55
C ASP A 80 -11.93 -2.62 12.05
N ALA A 81 -11.15 -3.56 11.46
CA ALA A 81 -10.90 -3.62 10.02
C ALA A 81 -12.22 -3.70 9.23
N ARG A 82 -13.12 -4.60 9.64
CA ARG A 82 -14.41 -4.84 8.98
C ARG A 82 -15.35 -3.65 9.11
N LEU A 83 -15.42 -3.06 10.31
CA LEU A 83 -16.23 -1.88 10.57
C LEU A 83 -15.75 -0.72 9.69
N VAL A 84 -14.47 -0.37 9.75
CA VAL A 84 -13.88 0.73 8.98
C VAL A 84 -14.02 0.51 7.47
N ALA A 85 -13.73 -0.70 6.98
CA ALA A 85 -13.88 -1.03 5.56
C ALA A 85 -15.31 -0.81 5.07
N ARG A 86 -16.31 -1.32 5.81
CA ARG A 86 -17.73 -1.14 5.48
C ARG A 86 -18.11 0.34 5.44
N GLU A 87 -17.81 1.10 6.49
CA GLU A 87 -18.21 2.50 6.57
C GLU A 87 -17.54 3.35 5.49
N LEU A 88 -16.26 3.11 5.17
CA LEU A 88 -15.56 3.81 4.10
C LEU A 88 -16.12 3.46 2.71
N LEU A 89 -16.45 2.19 2.45
CA LEU A 89 -17.06 1.79 1.19
C LEU A 89 -18.42 2.47 0.96
N LEU A 90 -19.27 2.51 1.99
CA LEU A 90 -20.57 3.15 1.90
C LEU A 90 -20.45 4.68 1.77
N ALA A 91 -19.56 5.30 2.55
CA ALA A 91 -19.34 6.75 2.53
C ALA A 91 -18.78 7.24 1.19
N HIS A 92 -17.97 6.43 0.50
CA HIS A 92 -17.31 6.78 -0.75
C HIS A 92 -17.87 6.05 -1.97
N ARG A 93 -19.10 5.52 -1.88
CA ARG A 93 -19.70 4.68 -2.93
C ARG A 93 -19.66 5.28 -4.34
N GLU A 94 -19.79 6.61 -4.45
CA GLU A 94 -19.78 7.33 -5.74
C GLU A 94 -18.40 7.36 -6.40
N HIS A 95 -17.34 7.16 -5.63
CA HIS A 95 -15.94 7.26 -6.08
C HIS A 95 -15.26 5.89 -6.22
N LEU A 96 -15.98 4.80 -5.91
CA LEU A 96 -15.42 3.45 -5.85
C LEU A 96 -16.11 2.49 -6.84
N PRO A 97 -16.05 2.76 -8.16
CA PRO A 97 -16.75 1.94 -9.16
C PRO A 97 -16.32 0.49 -9.16
N ASN A 98 -15.04 0.19 -8.88
CA ASN A 98 -14.55 -1.19 -8.80
C ASN A 98 -15.18 -1.97 -7.64
N PHE A 99 -15.59 -1.28 -6.57
CA PHE A 99 -16.22 -1.90 -5.39
C PHE A 99 -17.75 -1.96 -5.48
N ALA A 100 -18.37 -1.61 -6.63
CA ALA A 100 -19.83 -1.56 -6.75
C ALA A 100 -20.52 -2.84 -6.27
N ALA A 101 -20.04 -4.02 -6.70
CA ALA A 101 -20.58 -5.30 -6.26
C ALA A 101 -20.42 -5.56 -4.75
N ALA A 102 -19.29 -5.15 -4.16
CA ALA A 102 -19.06 -5.27 -2.73
C ALA A 102 -19.95 -4.32 -1.93
N ILE A 103 -20.16 -3.09 -2.42
CA ILE A 103 -21.05 -2.09 -1.83
C ILE A 103 -22.50 -2.57 -1.89
N ASP A 104 -22.94 -3.11 -3.02
CA ASP A 104 -24.31 -3.63 -3.18
C ASP A 104 -24.59 -4.82 -2.24
N ALA A 105 -23.58 -5.65 -1.94
CA ALA A 105 -23.70 -6.73 -0.97
C ALA A 105 -23.73 -6.28 0.51
N LEU A 106 -23.42 -5.00 0.79
CA LEU A 106 -23.45 -4.41 2.14
C LEU A 106 -24.74 -3.64 2.45
N ALA A 107 -25.51 -3.31 1.41
CA ALA A 107 -26.78 -2.60 1.49
C ALA A 107 -27.94 -3.56 1.81
#